data_AF-A0A5D3CNU4-F1
#
_entry.id   AF-A0A5D3CNU4-F1
#
_cell.length_a   1.000
_cell.length_b   1.000
_cell.length_c   1.000
_cell.angle_alpha   90.00
_cell.angle_beta   90.00
_cell.angle_gamma   90.00
#
_symmetry.space_group_name_H-M   'P 1'
#
loop_
_entity.id
_entity.type
_entity.pdbx_description
1 polymer ?
#
loop_
_entity_poly.entity_id
_entity_poly.type
_entity_poly.pdbx_seq_one_letter_code
_entity_poly.pdbx_strand_id
1 'polypeptide(L)'
;MESSARILSPTQFPSIFSLPNLNRGNVFPVRPIKPRASKSMRLHCSKMYVPGFGEASPESKAARNLHNFFTYVAVRIVTAQLESYNPEAYLELMEFLDRHSLNDGDKFLASLMRESSRHKSLALRILEVRSAYCKNDFEWDNLKRLAFKMVGESNTRIMREYLTETSPSDTEK
;
A
#
# COMPACT_ATOMS: atom_id res chain seq x y z
N MET A 1 -12.50 -70.39 -0.88
CA MET A 1 -11.20 -69.71 -1.09
C MET A 1 -11.51 -68.26 -1.44
N GLU A 2 -12.14 -67.50 -0.55
CA GLU A 2 -11.57 -66.81 0.62
C GLU A 2 -10.40 -65.87 0.33
N SER A 3 -10.67 -64.59 0.61
CA SER A 3 -9.77 -63.54 1.14
C SER A 3 -9.55 -62.38 0.18
N SER A 4 -10.45 -61.38 0.16
CA SER A 4 -10.69 -60.31 1.15
C SER A 4 -9.74 -59.13 0.98
N ALA A 5 -10.24 -58.11 0.27
CA ALA A 5 -9.64 -56.80 0.11
C ALA A 5 -9.72 -56.05 1.46
N ARG A 6 -8.56 -55.67 1.99
CA ARG A 6 -8.48 -54.89 3.23
C ARG A 6 -8.69 -53.41 2.95
N ILE A 7 -9.80 -52.92 3.47
CA ILE A 7 -10.14 -51.52 3.68
C ILE A 7 -9.08 -50.89 4.60
N LEU A 8 -8.45 -49.79 4.16
CA LEU A 8 -7.60 -48.95 4.99
C LEU A 8 -8.43 -47.75 5.49
N SER A 9 -8.75 -47.77 6.78
CA SER A 9 -9.36 -46.64 7.48
C SER A 9 -8.30 -45.58 7.86
N PRO A 10 -8.65 -44.28 7.84
CA PRO A 10 -7.70 -43.19 8.03
C PRO A 10 -7.60 -42.81 9.50
N THR A 11 -6.51 -43.17 10.16
CA THR A 11 -6.10 -42.53 11.42
C THR A 11 -4.58 -42.44 11.49
N GLN A 12 -4.13 -41.37 12.15
CA GLN A 12 -2.78 -41.10 12.66
C GLN A 12 -1.96 -40.07 11.85
N PHE A 13 -2.32 -38.80 12.05
CA PHE A 13 -1.38 -37.68 12.01
C PHE A 13 -0.26 -37.87 13.04
N PRO A 14 1.03 -37.73 12.69
CA PRO A 14 2.09 -37.64 13.67
C PRO A 14 2.19 -36.19 14.20
N SER A 15 1.80 -36.00 15.45
CA SER A 15 2.01 -34.77 16.21
C SER A 15 3.50 -34.60 16.54
N ILE A 16 4.23 -33.77 15.80
CA ILE A 16 5.59 -33.37 16.15
C ILE A 16 5.52 -32.19 17.13
N PHE A 17 5.26 -32.47 18.41
CA PHE A 17 5.60 -31.57 19.53
C PHE A 17 5.83 -32.41 20.79
N SER A 18 7.09 -32.75 21.07
CA SER A 18 7.50 -33.28 22.37
C SER A 18 7.84 -32.11 23.29
N LEU A 19 6.98 -31.84 24.28
CA LEU A 19 7.33 -30.98 25.42
C LEU A 19 8.15 -31.80 26.43
N PRO A 20 9.30 -31.31 26.94
CA PRO A 20 9.90 -31.85 28.14
C PRO A 20 9.20 -31.32 29.39
N ASN A 21 8.78 -32.26 30.24
CA ASN A 21 8.37 -32.06 31.62
C ASN A 21 9.62 -31.78 32.48
N LEU A 22 9.64 -30.63 33.16
CA LEU A 22 10.63 -30.29 34.18
C LEU A 22 9.90 -29.76 35.41
N ASN A 23 9.60 -30.68 36.31
CA ASN A 23 9.11 -30.45 37.65
C ASN A 23 10.31 -30.33 38.60
N ARG A 24 10.66 -29.13 39.07
CA ARG A 24 11.26 -28.92 40.41
C ARG A 24 11.32 -27.45 40.77
N GLY A 25 10.76 -27.15 41.93
CA GLY A 25 10.65 -25.81 42.47
C GLY A 25 12.01 -25.15 42.74
N ASN A 26 12.01 -23.84 42.53
CA ASN A 26 12.71 -22.88 43.37
C ASN A 26 11.98 -21.55 43.23
N VAL A 27 11.48 -21.05 44.37
CA VAL A 27 10.84 -19.75 44.50
C VAL A 27 11.93 -18.69 44.41
N PHE A 28 11.95 -17.91 43.32
CA PHE A 28 12.78 -16.73 43.18
C PHE A 28 11.93 -15.47 43.44
N PRO A 29 12.42 -14.46 44.17
CA PRO A 29 11.63 -13.27 44.49
C PRO A 29 11.44 -12.42 43.24
N VAL A 30 10.19 -12.10 42.93
CA VAL A 30 9.79 -11.19 41.86
C VAL A 30 10.38 -9.80 42.13
N ARG A 31 11.33 -9.36 41.31
CA ARG A 31 11.78 -7.96 41.28
C ARG A 31 10.78 -7.13 40.48
N PRO A 32 10.35 -5.94 40.95
CA PRO A 32 9.45 -5.09 40.19
C PRO A 32 10.18 -4.53 38.96
N ILE A 33 9.69 -4.90 37.78
CA ILE A 33 10.12 -4.31 36.50
C ILE A 33 9.61 -2.86 36.49
N LYS A 34 10.51 -1.90 36.71
CA LYS A 34 10.21 -0.49 36.43
C LYS A 34 9.95 -0.35 34.93
N PRO A 35 8.89 0.37 34.49
CA PRO A 35 8.73 0.67 33.07
C PRO A 35 9.93 1.50 32.63
N ARG A 36 10.75 0.92 31.76
CA ARG A 36 11.81 1.64 31.07
C ARG A 36 11.10 2.65 30.19
N ALA A 37 11.09 3.91 30.62
CA ALA A 37 10.65 5.01 29.78
C ALA A 37 11.39 4.87 28.45
N SER A 38 10.63 4.55 27.40
CA SER A 38 11.10 4.61 26.03
C SER A 38 11.62 6.03 25.87
N LYS A 39 12.95 6.18 25.89
CA LYS A 39 13.58 7.39 25.38
C LYS A 39 13.21 7.37 23.91
N SER A 40 12.12 8.07 23.58
CA SER A 40 11.82 8.51 22.22
C SER A 40 13.14 8.99 21.68
N MET A 41 13.71 8.22 20.74
CA MET A 41 14.82 8.70 19.96
C MET A 41 14.24 9.88 19.21
N ARG A 42 14.40 11.08 19.77
CA ARG A 42 14.24 12.31 19.02
C ARG A 42 15.29 12.22 17.93
N LEU A 43 14.91 11.61 16.82
CA LEU A 43 15.58 11.77 15.55
C LEU A 43 15.70 13.28 15.40
N HIS A 44 16.93 13.77 15.48
CA HIS A 44 17.25 15.18 15.36
C HIS A 44 16.90 15.55 13.92
N CYS A 45 15.63 15.90 13.71
CA CYS A 45 15.07 16.14 12.41
C CYS A 45 15.27 17.63 12.15
N SER A 46 16.26 17.98 11.36
CA SER A 46 16.49 19.32 10.80
C SER A 46 15.39 19.69 9.80
N LYS A 47 14.13 19.54 10.20
CA LYS A 47 12.96 19.72 9.35
C LYS A 47 12.26 21.01 9.75
N MET A 48 11.88 21.79 8.73
CA MET A 48 11.09 23.00 8.94
C MET A 48 9.77 22.64 9.64
N TYR A 49 9.43 23.41 10.67
CA TYR A 49 8.09 23.36 11.26
C TYR A 49 7.07 23.79 10.21
N VAL A 50 5.98 23.02 10.09
CA VAL A 50 4.87 23.32 9.17
C VAL A 50 3.68 23.77 10.02
N PRO A 51 3.40 25.08 10.13
CA PRO A 51 2.22 25.57 10.85
C PRO A 51 0.92 25.03 10.23
N GLY A 52 -0.08 24.76 11.07
CA GLY A 52 -1.44 24.42 10.62
C GLY A 52 -1.70 22.94 10.28
N PHE A 53 -0.72 22.05 10.44
CA PHE A 53 -0.91 20.59 10.29
C PHE A 53 -1.03 19.91 11.66
N GLY A 54 -2.24 19.90 12.24
CA GLY A 54 -2.51 19.35 13.58
C GLY A 54 -3.02 17.89 13.61
N GLU A 55 -3.54 17.37 12.50
CA GLU A 55 -4.11 16.00 12.43
C GLU A 55 -3.09 14.97 11.90
N ALA A 56 -2.62 15.16 10.67
CA ALA A 56 -1.66 14.29 10.00
C ALA A 56 -0.53 15.13 9.40
N SER A 57 0.69 14.59 9.32
CA SER A 57 1.79 15.30 8.67
C SER A 57 1.53 15.46 7.16
N PRO A 58 2.10 16.48 6.50
CA PRO A 58 2.04 16.61 5.04
C PRO A 58 2.50 15.34 4.32
N GLU A 59 3.53 14.66 4.84
CA GLU A 59 4.03 13.40 4.26
C GLU A 59 3.02 12.27 4.41
N SER A 60 2.31 12.18 5.54
CA SER A 60 1.26 11.19 5.73
C SER A 60 0.11 11.41 4.73
N LYS A 61 -0.28 12.67 4.50
CA LYS A 61 -1.30 13.02 3.49
C LYS A 61 -0.84 12.68 2.08
N ALA A 62 0.41 12.99 1.72
CA ALA A 62 0.99 12.61 0.43
C ALA A 62 1.07 11.08 0.26
N ALA A 63 1.51 10.37 1.29
CA ALA A 63 1.57 8.90 1.28
C ALA A 63 0.19 8.27 1.12
N ARG A 64 -0.85 8.83 1.75
CA ARG A 64 -2.25 8.38 1.55
C ARG A 64 -2.70 8.55 0.10
N ASN A 65 -2.35 9.66 -0.55
CA ASN A 65 -2.67 9.86 -1.96
C ASN A 65 -1.94 8.85 -2.85
N LEU A 66 -0.65 8.60 -2.59
CA LEU A 66 0.12 7.58 -3.32
C LEU A 66 -0.43 6.17 -3.11
N HIS A 67 -0.91 5.84 -1.90
CA HIS A 67 -1.56 4.56 -1.60
C HIS A 67 -2.79 4.31 -2.49
N ASN A 68 -3.66 5.31 -2.62
CA ASN A 68 -4.82 5.21 -3.52
C ASN A 68 -4.39 5.16 -4.99
N PHE A 69 -3.40 5.99 -5.37
CA PHE A 69 -2.85 5.99 -6.72
C PHE A 69 -2.25 4.64 -7.13
N PHE A 70 -1.52 3.96 -6.24
CA PHE A 70 -0.98 2.62 -6.53
C PHE A 70 -2.08 1.57 -6.68
N THR A 71 -3.22 1.74 -6.00
CA THR A 71 -4.37 0.87 -6.22
C THR A 71 -4.95 1.08 -7.62
N TYR A 72 -5.10 2.33 -8.06
CA TYR A 72 -5.49 2.65 -9.43
C TYR A 72 -4.52 2.06 -10.47
N VAL A 73 -3.21 2.26 -10.29
CA VAL A 73 -2.19 1.73 -11.21
C VAL A 73 -2.24 0.21 -11.25
N ALA A 74 -2.36 -0.46 -10.10
CA ALA A 74 -2.45 -1.92 -10.05
C ALA A 74 -3.70 -2.45 -10.78
N VAL A 75 -4.84 -1.79 -10.63
CA VAL A 75 -6.05 -2.12 -11.40
C VAL A 75 -5.76 -2.02 -12.89
N ARG A 76 -5.16 -0.92 -13.37
CA ARG A 76 -4.80 -0.74 -14.79
C ARG A 76 -3.86 -1.84 -15.31
N ILE A 77 -2.86 -2.22 -14.51
CA ILE A 77 -1.93 -3.32 -14.86
C ILE A 77 -2.68 -4.65 -14.98
N VAL A 78 -3.51 -4.98 -13.98
CA VAL A 78 -4.28 -6.23 -13.98
C VAL A 78 -5.29 -6.27 -15.12
N THR A 79 -6.00 -5.16 -15.38
CA THR A 79 -6.92 -5.04 -16.51
C THR A 79 -6.22 -5.34 -17.84
N ALA A 80 -5.03 -4.75 -18.08
CA ALA A 80 -4.25 -5.01 -19.29
C ALA A 80 -3.79 -6.48 -19.40
N GLN A 81 -3.43 -7.12 -18.28
CA GLN A 81 -3.08 -8.54 -18.26
C GLN A 81 -4.30 -9.43 -18.60
N LEU A 82 -5.48 -9.09 -18.10
CA LEU A 82 -6.70 -9.88 -18.30
C LEU A 82 -7.22 -9.81 -19.73
N GLU A 83 -7.03 -8.69 -20.43
CA GLU A 83 -7.52 -8.50 -21.80
C GLU A 83 -7.03 -9.61 -22.76
N SER A 84 -5.81 -10.11 -22.56
CA SER A 84 -5.25 -11.22 -23.37
C SER A 84 -5.38 -12.59 -22.69
N TYR A 85 -5.22 -12.66 -21.37
CA TYR A 85 -5.16 -13.93 -20.65
C TYR A 85 -6.54 -14.51 -20.28
N ASN A 86 -7.49 -13.64 -19.89
CA ASN A 86 -8.83 -14.04 -19.47
C ASN A 86 -9.84 -12.92 -19.74
N PRO A 87 -10.41 -12.87 -20.97
CA PRO A 87 -11.32 -11.81 -21.38
C PRO A 87 -12.63 -11.75 -20.58
N GLU A 88 -13.12 -12.87 -20.04
CA GLU A 88 -14.32 -12.87 -19.20
C GLU A 88 -14.08 -12.13 -17.88
N ALA A 89 -12.95 -12.42 -17.22
CA ALA A 89 -12.59 -11.73 -15.98
C ALA A 89 -12.28 -10.24 -16.22
N TYR A 90 -11.80 -9.89 -17.41
CA TYR A 90 -11.69 -8.49 -17.84
C TYR A 90 -13.05 -7.81 -17.88
N LEU A 91 -14.06 -8.42 -18.53
CA LEU A 91 -15.41 -7.84 -18.62
C LEU A 91 -16.06 -7.69 -17.24
N GLU A 92 -15.95 -8.71 -16.39
CA GLU A 92 -16.45 -8.65 -15.00
C GLU A 92 -15.81 -7.49 -14.21
N LEU A 93 -14.48 -7.31 -14.35
CA LEU A 93 -13.77 -6.21 -13.68
C LEU A 93 -14.18 -4.84 -14.22
N MET A 94 -14.40 -4.71 -15.53
CA MET A 94 -14.85 -3.46 -16.15
C MET A 94 -16.28 -3.10 -15.70
N GLU A 95 -17.20 -4.06 -15.68
CA GLU A 95 -18.56 -3.86 -15.16
C GLU A 95 -18.55 -3.47 -13.67
N PHE A 96 -17.62 -4.03 -12.89
CA PHE A 96 -17.44 -3.63 -11.49
C PHE A 96 -16.90 -2.20 -11.37
N LEU A 97 -15.94 -1.80 -12.22
CA LEU A 97 -15.37 -0.45 -12.24
C LEU A 97 -16.41 0.63 -12.57
N ASP A 98 -17.36 0.32 -13.46
CA ASP A 98 -18.44 1.25 -13.80
C ASP A 98 -19.38 1.53 -12.61
N ARG A 99 -19.51 0.56 -11.68
CA ARG A 99 -20.36 0.67 -10.49
C ARG A 99 -19.62 1.21 -9.26
N HIS A 100 -18.29 1.09 -9.20
CA HIS A 100 -17.49 1.37 -8.01
C HIS A 100 -16.33 2.33 -8.29
N SER A 101 -16.31 3.46 -7.58
CA SER A 101 -15.25 4.46 -7.74
C SER A 101 -13.92 4.00 -7.12
N LEU A 102 -12.82 4.36 -7.80
CA LEU A 102 -11.44 4.09 -7.36
C LEU A 102 -10.84 5.18 -6.45
N ASN A 103 -11.64 6.16 -6.01
CA ASN A 103 -11.15 7.26 -5.18
C ASN A 103 -10.63 6.78 -3.82
N ASP A 104 -11.28 5.78 -3.24
CA ASP A 104 -10.85 5.08 -2.04
C ASP A 104 -10.49 3.64 -2.41
N GLY A 105 -9.19 3.41 -2.58
CA GLY A 105 -8.69 2.12 -3.06
C GLY A 105 -8.96 0.97 -2.10
N ASP A 106 -8.94 1.21 -0.80
CA ASP A 106 -9.19 0.16 0.18
C ASP A 106 -10.68 -0.18 0.28
N LYS A 107 -11.56 0.83 0.20
CA LYS A 107 -13.02 0.60 0.10
C LYS A 107 -13.37 -0.15 -1.18
N PHE A 108 -12.77 0.23 -2.31
CA PHE A 108 -12.97 -0.46 -3.60
C PHE A 108 -12.59 -1.94 -3.50
N LEU A 109 -11.38 -2.25 -3.01
CA LEU A 109 -10.90 -3.62 -2.87
C LEU A 109 -11.75 -4.42 -1.87
N ALA A 110 -12.15 -3.78 -0.77
CA ALA A 110 -13.06 -4.38 0.21
C ALA A 110 -14.40 -4.78 -0.44
N SER A 111 -14.98 -3.93 -1.28
CA SER A 111 -16.20 -4.25 -2.03
C SER A 111 -15.96 -5.37 -3.04
N LEU A 112 -14.88 -5.30 -3.83
CA LEU A 112 -14.53 -6.30 -4.84
C LEU A 112 -14.36 -7.70 -4.21
N MET A 113 -13.74 -7.79 -3.04
CA MET A 113 -13.57 -9.06 -2.32
C MET A 113 -14.89 -9.72 -1.86
N ARG A 114 -15.97 -8.94 -1.77
CA ARG A 114 -17.28 -9.41 -1.28
C ARG A 114 -18.28 -9.68 -2.41
N GLU A 115 -18.00 -9.26 -3.65
CA GLU A 115 -18.90 -9.41 -4.79
C GLU A 115 -19.09 -10.90 -5.19
N SER A 116 -17.99 -11.63 -5.39
CA SER A 116 -18.02 -13.08 -5.64
C SER A 116 -16.67 -13.74 -5.37
N SER A 117 -16.60 -15.07 -5.44
CA SER A 117 -15.33 -15.80 -5.32
C SER A 117 -14.32 -15.46 -6.43
N ARG A 118 -14.79 -15.22 -7.66
CA ARG A 118 -13.95 -14.76 -8.79
C ARG A 118 -13.39 -13.36 -8.52
N HIS A 119 -14.24 -12.42 -8.12
CA HIS A 119 -13.82 -11.05 -7.77
C HIS A 119 -12.87 -11.03 -6.57
N LYS A 120 -13.05 -11.92 -5.58
CA LYS A 120 -12.11 -12.08 -4.47
C LYS A 120 -10.71 -12.46 -4.95
N SER A 121 -10.59 -13.40 -5.89
CA SER A 121 -9.30 -13.76 -6.48
C SER A 121 -8.67 -12.59 -7.24
N LEU A 122 -9.47 -11.81 -7.99
CA LEU A 122 -9.01 -10.59 -8.66
C LEU A 122 -8.51 -9.52 -7.67
N ALA A 123 -9.23 -9.30 -6.57
CA ALA A 123 -8.83 -8.36 -5.54
C ALA A 123 -7.50 -8.77 -4.88
N LEU A 124 -7.31 -10.07 -4.60
CA LEU A 124 -6.04 -10.60 -4.10
C LEU A 124 -4.89 -10.36 -5.08
N ARG A 125 -5.14 -10.53 -6.38
CA ARG A 125 -4.16 -10.23 -7.42
C ARG A 125 -3.80 -8.75 -7.45
N ILE A 126 -4.78 -7.85 -7.36
CA ILE A 126 -4.53 -6.40 -7.30
C ILE A 126 -3.75 -6.02 -6.04
N LEU A 127 -4.05 -6.64 -4.89
CA LEU A 127 -3.32 -6.43 -3.63
C LEU A 127 -1.83 -6.80 -3.77
N GLU A 128 -1.53 -7.91 -4.43
CA GLU A 128 -0.17 -8.35 -4.73
C GLU A 128 0.54 -7.36 -5.67
N VAL A 129 -0.11 -7.03 -6.80
CA VAL A 129 0.45 -6.12 -7.81
C VAL A 129 0.72 -4.73 -7.24
N ARG A 130 -0.18 -4.14 -6.44
CA ARG A 130 0.06 -2.80 -5.84
C ARG A 130 1.22 -2.82 -4.85
N SER A 131 1.41 -3.92 -4.13
CA SER A 131 2.55 -4.08 -3.23
C SER A 131 3.86 -4.23 -4.00
N ALA A 132 3.87 -5.06 -5.06
CA ALA A 132 5.04 -5.27 -5.91
C ALA A 132 5.45 -3.97 -6.62
N TYR A 133 4.49 -3.29 -7.25
CA TYR A 133 4.73 -2.04 -7.97
C TYR A 133 5.31 -0.97 -7.06
N CYS A 134 4.70 -0.73 -5.90
CA CYS A 134 5.16 0.28 -4.93
C CYS A 134 6.59 0.01 -4.42
N LYS A 135 6.97 -1.25 -4.22
CA LYS A 135 8.26 -1.63 -3.61
C LYS A 135 9.39 -1.81 -4.62
N ASN A 136 9.08 -2.32 -5.81
CA ASN A 136 10.09 -2.82 -6.74
C ASN A 136 10.16 -2.00 -8.03
N ASP A 137 9.02 -1.54 -8.56
CA ASP A 137 8.96 -0.95 -9.91
C ASP A 137 8.81 0.58 -9.88
N PHE A 138 8.19 1.13 -8.84
CA PHE A 138 7.96 2.57 -8.75
C PHE A 138 9.25 3.32 -8.46
N GLU A 139 9.64 4.20 -9.39
CA GLU A 139 10.88 4.96 -9.31
C GLU A 139 10.79 6.13 -8.31
N TRP A 140 10.96 5.85 -7.02
CA TRP A 140 10.90 6.84 -5.95
C TRP A 140 11.89 8.00 -6.12
N ASP A 141 13.11 7.73 -6.58
CA ASP A 141 14.11 8.77 -6.82
C ASP A 141 13.72 9.68 -7.99
N ASN A 142 13.11 9.11 -9.03
CA ASN A 142 12.62 9.87 -10.16
C ASN A 142 11.42 10.74 -9.74
N LEU A 143 10.48 10.21 -8.94
CA LEU A 143 9.40 11.01 -8.34
C LEU A 143 9.95 12.21 -7.57
N LYS A 144 10.95 12.00 -6.71
CA LYS A 144 11.59 13.05 -5.93
C LYS A 144 12.24 14.11 -6.84
N ARG A 145 13.01 13.66 -7.83
CA ARG A 145 13.66 14.54 -8.82
C ARG A 145 12.65 15.37 -9.59
N LEU A 146 11.55 14.76 -10.04
CA LEU A 146 10.48 15.43 -10.77
C LEU A 146 9.77 16.45 -9.87
N ALA A 147 9.48 16.12 -8.62
CA ALA A 147 8.85 17.07 -7.68
C ALA A 147 9.70 18.34 -7.51
N PHE A 148 11.03 18.20 -7.35
CA PHE A 148 11.93 19.36 -7.27
C PHE A 148 11.97 20.16 -8.57
N LYS A 149 12.07 19.46 -9.72
CA LYS A 149 12.09 20.08 -11.04
C LYS A 149 10.82 20.90 -11.28
N MET A 150 9.64 20.32 -11.02
CA MET A 150 8.35 20.97 -11.24
C MET A 150 8.18 22.24 -10.42
N VAL A 151 8.58 22.23 -9.14
CA VAL A 151 8.51 23.43 -8.29
C VAL A 151 9.47 24.51 -8.80
N GLY A 152 10.71 24.15 -9.12
CA GLY A 152 11.70 25.11 -9.64
C GLY A 152 11.29 25.74 -10.97
N GLU A 153 10.83 24.93 -11.92
CA GLU A 153 10.36 25.40 -13.23
C GLU A 153 9.09 26.24 -13.10
N SER A 154 8.13 25.83 -12.27
CA SER A 154 6.91 26.59 -12.04
C SER A 154 7.20 27.96 -11.43
N ASN A 155 8.08 28.03 -10.41
CA ASN A 155 8.47 29.31 -9.80
C ASN A 155 9.13 30.24 -10.82
N THR A 156 10.06 29.71 -11.64
CA THR A 156 10.73 30.50 -12.69
C THR A 156 9.74 31.01 -13.73
N ARG A 157 8.81 30.16 -14.17
CA ARG A 157 7.79 30.52 -15.14
C ARG A 157 6.88 31.63 -14.62
N ILE A 158 6.33 31.47 -13.41
CA ILE A 158 5.43 32.45 -12.79
C ILE A 158 6.11 33.82 -12.65
N MET A 159 7.38 33.85 -12.23
CA MET A 159 8.13 35.11 -12.12
C MET A 159 8.34 35.78 -13.49
N ARG A 160 8.65 34.99 -14.53
CA ARG A 160 8.83 35.51 -15.89
C ARG A 160 7.53 36.07 -16.46
N GLU A 161 6.42 35.35 -16.29
CA GLU A 161 5.09 35.76 -16.73
C GLU A 161 4.71 37.09 -16.05
N TYR A 162 4.84 37.17 -14.72
CA TYR A 162 4.57 38.40 -13.98
C TYR A 162 5.38 39.60 -14.47
N LEU A 163 6.69 39.43 -14.68
CA LEU A 163 7.54 40.52 -15.17
C LEU A 163 7.17 40.97 -16.59
N THR A 164 6.74 40.03 -17.44
CA THR A 164 6.31 40.32 -18.81
C THR A 164 4.98 41.08 -18.83
N GLU A 165 4.05 40.73 -17.94
CA GLU A 165 2.73 41.36 -17.83
C GLU A 165 2.78 42.76 -17.22
N THR A 166 3.74 43.01 -16.33
CA THR A 166 3.84 44.27 -15.57
C THR A 166 4.87 45.26 -16.11
N SER A 167 5.68 44.86 -17.09
CA SER A 167 6.55 45.80 -17.77
C SER A 167 5.70 46.75 -18.63
N PRO A 168 5.86 48.08 -18.49
CA PRO A 168 5.17 49.02 -19.35
C PRO A 168 5.58 48.71 -20.79
N SER A 169 4.61 48.46 -21.67
CA SER A 169 4.88 48.47 -23.10
C SER A 169 5.42 49.85 -23.40
N ASP A 170 6.69 49.92 -23.84
CA ASP A 170 7.28 51.13 -24.41
C ASP A 170 6.42 51.53 -25.61
N THR A 171 5.33 52.23 -25.31
CA THR A 171 4.38 52.77 -26.26
C THR A 171 4.80 54.22 -26.36
N GLU A 172 5.76 54.45 -27.25
CA GLU A 172 6.29 55.74 -27.64
C GLU A 172 5.17 56.80 -27.68
N LYS A 173 5.40 57.93 -27.01
CA LYS A 173 5.28 59.28 -27.60
C LYS A 173 6.29 60.22 -26.96
#